data_AF-A0A8C9PZE1-F1
#
_entry.id   AF-A0A8C9PZE1-F1
#
_cell.length_a   1.000
_cell.length_b   1.000
_cell.length_c   1.000
_cell.angle_alpha   90.00
_cell.angle_beta   90.00
_cell.angle_gamma   90.00
#
_symmetry.space_group_name_H-M   'P 1'
#
loop_
_entity.id
_entity.type
_entity.pdbx_description
1 polymer ?
#
loop_
_entity_poly.entity_id
_entity_poly.type
_entity_poly.pdbx_seq_one_letter_code
_entity_poly.pdbx_strand_id
1 'polypeptide(L)'
;MGTDGYMPRELASMSLVLHGNNLLVFGGTGIPFGESNGNDVHVCNVKYKRWALLSCRGKKPSRIYGQAMAIINGSLYVFGGTTGYIYSTDLHKLDLNTREWTQLKPNNLSCDLPEERYRHEIAHDGQRIYILGGGTSWTAYSLNKIHAYNLETNAWEEIATKPHEKIGFPAARRCHSCVQIKNDVFICGGYNGEVILGDIWKLNLQTFQWVKLPATMPEPVYFHCAAVTPAGCMYIHGGVVNIHENKRTGSLFKIWLVVPSLLELAWEKLLAAFPNLANLSQIQLLHLGLTQGLIERLK
;
A
#
# COMPACT_ATOMS: atom_id res chain seq x y z
N MET A 1 -21.57 2.94 11.44
CA MET A 1 -22.16 1.84 10.64
C MET A 1 -21.13 0.72 10.56
N GLY A 2 -21.47 -0.50 10.98
CA GLY A 2 -20.58 -1.65 10.90
C GLY A 2 -20.55 -2.28 9.51
N THR A 3 -19.60 -3.18 9.28
CA THR A 3 -19.58 -4.13 8.16
C THR A 3 -20.04 -5.50 8.65
N ASP A 4 -20.61 -6.34 7.79
CA ASP A 4 -21.07 -7.70 8.14
C ASP A 4 -20.34 -8.79 7.32
N GLY A 5 -20.58 -10.07 7.63
CA GLY A 5 -20.02 -11.20 6.90
C GLY A 5 -18.69 -11.76 7.43
N TYR A 6 -17.93 -12.42 6.55
CA TYR A 6 -16.73 -13.20 6.91
C TYR A 6 -15.46 -12.34 6.92
N MET A 7 -15.31 -11.52 7.97
CA MET A 7 -14.13 -10.69 8.21
C MET A 7 -12.90 -11.54 8.60
N PRO A 8 -11.67 -11.17 8.18
CA PRO A 8 -10.44 -11.82 8.65
C PRO A 8 -10.24 -11.66 10.16
N ARG A 9 -9.49 -12.57 10.78
CA ARG A 9 -9.10 -12.48 12.21
C ARG A 9 -7.68 -11.95 12.37
N GLU A 10 -6.87 -12.07 11.33
CA GLU A 10 -5.45 -11.74 11.27
C GLU A 10 -5.24 -10.28 10.88
N LEU A 11 -5.62 -9.37 11.79
CA LEU A 11 -5.75 -7.93 11.49
C LEU A 11 -4.43 -7.14 11.58
N ALA A 12 -3.33 -7.75 12.03
CA ALA A 12 -2.04 -7.08 12.12
C ALA A 12 -1.14 -7.45 10.93
N SER A 13 -0.49 -6.46 10.32
CA SER A 13 0.46 -6.68 9.21
C SER A 13 -0.13 -7.46 8.02
N MET A 14 -1.43 -7.34 7.79
CA MET A 14 -2.11 -7.81 6.57
C MET A 14 -1.85 -6.86 5.40
N SER A 15 -1.90 -7.37 4.19
CA SER A 15 -1.80 -6.59 2.95
C SER A 15 -3.17 -6.35 2.36
N LEU A 16 -3.37 -5.22 1.69
CA LEU A 16 -4.68 -4.80 1.24
C LEU A 16 -4.59 -4.03 -0.08
N VAL A 17 -5.53 -4.29 -1.00
CA VAL A 17 -5.63 -3.61 -2.29
C VAL A 17 -7.09 -3.41 -2.69
N LEU A 18 -7.40 -2.29 -3.35
CA LEU A 18 -8.73 -2.01 -3.86
C LEU A 18 -8.83 -2.38 -5.35
N HIS A 19 -9.85 -3.16 -5.72
CA HIS A 19 -10.18 -3.51 -7.10
C HIS A 19 -11.66 -3.21 -7.39
N GLY A 20 -11.92 -2.11 -8.10
CA GLY A 20 -13.28 -1.60 -8.23
C GLY A 20 -13.87 -1.27 -6.86
N ASN A 21 -15.00 -1.88 -6.52
CA ASN A 21 -15.64 -1.73 -5.20
C ASN A 21 -15.25 -2.83 -4.20
N ASN A 22 -14.26 -3.66 -4.52
CA ASN A 22 -13.87 -4.80 -3.70
C ASN A 22 -12.49 -4.57 -3.09
N LEU A 23 -12.44 -4.55 -1.76
CA LEU A 23 -11.23 -4.48 -0.97
C LEU A 23 -10.74 -5.91 -0.72
N LEU A 24 -9.61 -6.28 -1.32
CA LEU A 24 -8.99 -7.59 -1.13
C LEU A 24 -7.98 -7.48 0.01
N VAL A 25 -8.08 -8.40 0.96
CA VAL A 25 -7.22 -8.50 2.15
C VAL A 25 -6.57 -9.86 2.18
N PHE A 26 -5.28 -9.91 2.43
CA PHE A 26 -4.50 -11.14 2.43
C PHE A 26 -3.43 -11.14 3.52
N GLY A 27 -3.15 -12.33 4.05
CA GLY A 27 -2.08 -12.55 5.02
C GLY A 27 -2.39 -11.94 6.38
N GLY A 28 -1.33 -11.49 7.05
CA GLY A 28 -1.42 -10.91 8.38
C GLY A 28 -1.32 -11.94 9.50
N THR A 29 -1.33 -11.42 10.72
CA THR A 29 -1.24 -12.22 11.94
C THR A 29 -2.28 -11.79 12.97
N GLY A 30 -2.80 -12.78 13.70
CA GLY A 30 -3.78 -12.64 14.77
C GLY A 30 -3.13 -12.67 16.15
N ILE A 31 -3.89 -13.13 17.14
CA ILE A 31 -3.43 -13.35 18.51
C ILE A 31 -3.30 -14.86 18.74
N PRO A 32 -2.16 -15.37 19.22
CA PRO A 32 -0.90 -14.66 19.49
C PRO A 32 -0.18 -14.17 18.23
N PHE A 33 0.51 -13.03 18.34
CA PHE A 33 1.22 -12.39 17.22
C PHE A 33 2.35 -13.29 16.71
N GLY A 34 2.40 -13.49 15.40
CA GLY A 34 3.41 -14.31 14.72
C GLY A 34 3.05 -15.79 14.61
N GLU A 35 2.12 -16.28 15.42
CA GLU A 35 1.72 -17.70 15.45
C GLU A 35 0.42 -17.97 14.69
N SER A 36 -0.55 -17.04 14.79
CA SER A 36 -1.84 -17.16 14.11
C SER A 36 -1.83 -16.43 12.78
N ASN A 37 -1.19 -16.99 11.75
CA ASN A 37 -1.04 -16.33 10.44
C ASN A 37 -2.09 -16.82 9.42
N GLY A 38 -2.57 -15.87 8.61
CA GLY A 38 -3.56 -16.10 7.56
C GLY A 38 -2.92 -16.33 6.19
N ASN A 39 -3.61 -17.07 5.33
CA ASN A 39 -3.30 -17.15 3.88
C ASN A 39 -4.56 -17.27 3.02
N ASP A 40 -5.68 -16.80 3.57
CA ASP A 40 -6.95 -16.71 2.86
C ASP A 40 -7.14 -15.30 2.31
N VAL A 41 -7.88 -15.21 1.20
CA VAL A 41 -8.24 -13.94 0.58
C VAL A 41 -9.62 -13.54 1.06
N HIS A 42 -9.70 -12.47 1.83
CA HIS A 42 -10.96 -11.87 2.23
C HIS A 42 -11.31 -10.71 1.31
N VAL A 43 -12.59 -10.55 0.99
CA VAL A 43 -13.08 -9.49 0.12
C VAL A 43 -14.17 -8.71 0.84
N CYS A 44 -13.97 -7.41 1.00
CA CYS A 44 -15.03 -6.51 1.45
C CYS A 44 -15.55 -5.72 0.27
N ASN A 45 -16.82 -5.87 -0.07
CA ASN A 45 -17.43 -4.93 -1.00
C ASN A 45 -17.74 -3.63 -0.26
N VAL A 46 -17.04 -2.54 -0.58
CA VAL A 46 -17.15 -1.28 0.18
C VAL A 46 -18.49 -0.57 -0.02
N LYS A 47 -19.17 -0.82 -1.16
CA LYS A 47 -20.51 -0.28 -1.43
C LYS A 47 -21.57 -0.95 -0.57
N TYR A 48 -21.50 -2.28 -0.46
CA TYR A 48 -22.46 -3.08 0.33
C TYR A 48 -22.02 -3.30 1.78
N LYS A 49 -20.79 -2.90 2.14
CA LYS A 49 -20.19 -3.06 3.48
C LYS A 49 -20.18 -4.51 3.98
N ARG A 50 -20.00 -5.46 3.05
CA ARG A 50 -20.10 -6.89 3.30
C ARG A 50 -18.83 -7.64 2.97
N TRP A 51 -18.39 -8.46 3.91
CA TRP A 51 -17.24 -9.34 3.81
C TRP A 51 -17.62 -10.74 3.31
N ALA A 52 -16.78 -11.28 2.45
CA ALA A 52 -16.84 -12.65 2.00
C ALA A 52 -15.44 -13.26 1.95
N LEU A 53 -15.37 -14.58 2.14
CA LEU A 53 -14.18 -15.36 1.86
C LEU A 53 -14.14 -15.66 0.35
N LEU A 54 -13.03 -15.33 -0.32
CA LEU A 54 -12.82 -15.71 -1.71
C LEU A 54 -12.22 -17.12 -1.75
N SER A 55 -13.03 -18.09 -2.16
CA SER A 55 -12.56 -19.46 -2.37
C SER A 55 -11.57 -19.52 -3.53
N CYS A 56 -10.29 -19.72 -3.21
CA CYS A 56 -9.21 -19.90 -4.19
C CYS A 56 -8.67 -21.33 -4.15
N ARG A 57 -8.26 -21.84 -5.31
CA ARG A 57 -7.57 -23.13 -5.48
C ARG A 57 -6.10 -22.92 -5.87
N GLY A 58 -5.37 -24.01 -6.12
CA GLY A 58 -3.98 -23.96 -6.56
C GLY A 58 -2.99 -23.85 -5.40
N LYS A 59 -1.76 -23.46 -5.71
CA LYS A 59 -0.65 -23.39 -4.76
C LYS A 59 -0.67 -22.06 -4.00
N LYS A 60 -1.46 -22.01 -2.91
CA LYS A 60 -1.55 -20.83 -2.03
C LYS A 60 -0.20 -20.47 -1.41
N PRO A 61 0.06 -19.17 -1.15
CA PRO A 61 1.20 -18.75 -0.33
C PRO A 61 1.15 -19.36 1.07
N SER A 62 2.32 -19.50 1.69
CA SER A 62 2.44 -19.90 3.09
C SER A 62 1.74 -18.90 4.03
N ARG A 63 1.34 -19.38 5.21
CA ARG A 63 0.76 -18.56 6.29
C ARG A 63 1.82 -17.67 6.92
N ILE A 64 2.01 -16.48 6.35
CA ILE A 64 3.01 -15.47 6.75
C ILE A 64 2.37 -14.08 6.81
N TYR A 65 3.08 -13.11 7.39
CA TYR A 65 2.61 -11.73 7.52
C TYR A 65 3.65 -10.72 7.01
N GLY A 66 3.22 -9.47 6.83
CA GLY A 66 4.08 -8.37 6.37
C GLY A 66 4.49 -8.49 4.90
N GLN A 67 3.67 -9.16 4.09
CA GLN A 67 3.79 -9.15 2.63
C GLN A 67 3.40 -7.79 2.06
N ALA A 68 3.72 -7.57 0.79
CA ALA A 68 3.11 -6.52 -0.02
C ALA A 68 2.39 -7.13 -1.23
N MET A 69 1.43 -6.38 -1.76
CA MET A 69 0.51 -6.90 -2.78
C MET A 69 0.11 -5.84 -3.79
N ALA A 70 -0.04 -6.23 -5.04
CA ALA A 70 -0.52 -5.36 -6.12
C ALA A 70 -1.40 -6.13 -7.11
N ILE A 71 -2.30 -5.43 -7.80
CA ILE A 71 -3.09 -6.01 -8.90
C ILE A 71 -2.56 -5.50 -10.22
N ILE A 72 -2.15 -6.42 -11.09
CA ILE A 72 -1.57 -6.13 -12.39
C ILE A 72 -2.24 -7.04 -13.41
N ASN A 73 -2.80 -6.46 -14.48
CA ASN A 73 -3.40 -7.19 -15.60
C ASN A 73 -4.41 -8.28 -15.15
N GLY A 74 -5.29 -7.95 -14.19
CA GLY A 74 -6.33 -8.86 -13.69
C GLY A 74 -5.82 -9.96 -12.74
N SER A 75 -4.56 -9.90 -12.33
CA SER A 75 -3.96 -10.85 -11.37
C SER A 75 -3.45 -10.13 -10.14
N LEU A 76 -3.61 -10.77 -8.99
CA LEU A 76 -3.10 -10.31 -7.70
C LEU A 76 -1.72 -10.93 -7.47
N TYR A 77 -0.72 -10.10 -7.22
CA TYR A 77 0.65 -10.54 -6.92
C TYR A 77 0.97 -10.28 -5.46
N VAL A 78 1.52 -11.28 -4.78
CA VAL A 78 1.93 -11.19 -3.37
C VAL A 78 3.39 -11.59 -3.25
N PHE A 79 4.20 -10.75 -2.63
CA PHE A 79 5.63 -10.99 -2.46
C PHE A 79 6.09 -10.88 -1.00
N GLY A 80 7.04 -11.74 -0.65
CA GLY A 80 7.79 -11.71 0.59
C GLY A 80 6.95 -11.94 1.84
N GLY A 81 7.42 -11.41 2.97
CA GLY A 81 6.80 -11.61 4.30
C GLY A 81 7.64 -12.50 5.21
N THR A 82 7.09 -12.84 6.38
CA THR A 82 7.80 -13.65 7.38
C THR A 82 6.88 -14.55 8.19
N THR A 83 7.42 -15.67 8.65
CA THR A 83 6.82 -16.51 9.71
C THR A 83 7.10 -15.98 11.11
N GLY A 84 7.87 -14.91 11.25
CA GLY A 84 8.45 -14.43 12.51
C GLY A 84 9.89 -14.92 12.75
N TYR A 85 10.28 -16.02 12.10
CA TYR A 85 11.62 -16.60 12.19
C TYR A 85 12.36 -16.58 10.85
N ILE A 86 11.64 -16.87 9.76
CA ILE A 86 12.16 -16.99 8.41
C ILE A 86 11.50 -15.91 7.54
N TYR A 87 12.27 -15.30 6.66
CA TYR A 87 11.79 -14.32 5.70
C TYR A 87 11.63 -14.99 4.33
N SER A 88 10.66 -14.57 3.54
CA SER A 88 10.38 -15.17 2.24
C SER A 88 10.79 -14.24 1.09
N THR A 89 11.14 -14.84 -0.04
CA THR A 89 11.31 -14.21 -1.36
C THR A 89 10.29 -14.75 -2.37
N ASP A 90 9.30 -15.52 -1.91
CA ASP A 90 8.33 -16.13 -2.80
C ASP A 90 7.43 -15.06 -3.43
N LEU A 91 7.25 -15.16 -4.74
CA LEU A 91 6.28 -14.40 -5.51
C LEU A 91 5.14 -15.32 -5.92
N HIS A 92 3.93 -15.00 -5.47
CA HIS A 92 2.72 -15.73 -5.84
C HIS A 92 1.79 -14.86 -6.66
N LYS A 93 1.11 -15.49 -7.61
CA LYS A 93 0.10 -14.87 -8.47
C LYS A 93 -1.23 -15.57 -8.25
N LEU A 94 -2.30 -14.80 -8.02
CA LEU A 94 -3.68 -15.26 -8.07
C LEU A 94 -4.35 -14.64 -9.29
N ASP A 95 -4.77 -15.48 -10.23
CA ASP A 95 -5.65 -15.04 -11.32
C ASP A 95 -7.05 -14.77 -10.73
N LEU A 96 -7.54 -13.53 -10.85
CA LEU A 96 -8.81 -13.13 -10.22
C LEU A 96 -10.04 -13.65 -10.98
N ASN A 97 -9.89 -14.06 -12.23
CA ASN A 97 -10.98 -14.65 -13.02
C ASN A 97 -11.14 -16.13 -12.65
N THR A 98 -10.03 -16.88 -12.68
CA THR A 98 -10.05 -18.33 -12.42
C THR A 98 -9.99 -18.66 -10.94
N ARG A 99 -9.54 -17.73 -10.09
CA ARG A 99 -9.31 -17.89 -8.64
C ARG A 99 -8.28 -18.97 -8.33
N GLU A 100 -7.26 -19.08 -9.16
CA GLU A 100 -6.19 -20.05 -9.03
C GLU A 100 -4.87 -19.39 -8.65
N TRP A 101 -4.26 -19.88 -7.58
CA TRP A 101 -2.94 -19.49 -7.12
C TRP A 101 -1.85 -20.29 -7.82
N THR A 102 -0.82 -19.57 -8.25
CA THR A 102 0.42 -20.11 -8.80
C THR A 102 1.61 -19.46 -8.11
N GLN A 103 2.53 -20.27 -7.59
CA GLN A 103 3.85 -19.77 -7.18
C GLN A 103 4.68 -19.56 -8.44
N LEU A 104 5.15 -18.34 -8.65
CA LEU A 104 6.06 -18.04 -9.76
C LEU A 104 7.46 -18.53 -9.38
N LYS A 105 8.07 -19.27 -10.30
CA LYS A 105 9.46 -19.74 -10.18
C LYS A 105 10.30 -18.91 -11.14
N PRO A 106 11.07 -17.93 -10.64
CA PRO A 106 11.90 -17.09 -11.50
C PRO A 106 12.92 -17.91 -12.28
N ASN A 107 13.26 -17.46 -13.49
CA ASN A 107 14.28 -18.08 -14.33
C ASN A 107 15.73 -17.75 -13.88
N ASN A 108 15.87 -16.97 -12.81
CA ASN A 108 17.15 -16.54 -12.25
C ASN A 108 17.94 -17.70 -11.62
N LEU A 109 19.26 -17.50 -11.53
CA LEU A 109 20.08 -18.27 -10.60
C LEU A 109 19.76 -17.83 -9.16
N SER A 110 20.03 -18.70 -8.18
CA SER A 110 19.74 -18.41 -6.78
C SER A 110 20.46 -17.16 -6.24
N CYS A 111 21.60 -16.79 -6.82
CA CYS A 111 22.35 -15.58 -6.44
C CYS A 111 21.74 -14.27 -6.95
N ASP A 112 20.82 -14.33 -7.91
CA ASP A 112 20.20 -13.15 -8.53
C ASP A 112 18.79 -12.89 -7.98
N LEU A 113 18.37 -13.66 -6.97
CA LEU A 113 17.10 -13.45 -6.29
C LEU A 113 17.20 -12.28 -5.30
N PRO A 114 16.11 -11.52 -5.09
CA PRO A 114 16.07 -10.49 -4.08
C PRO A 114 16.36 -11.06 -2.69
N GLU A 115 16.92 -10.26 -1.79
CA GLU A 115 17.08 -10.69 -0.41
C GLU A 115 15.71 -10.86 0.27
N GLU A 116 15.63 -11.87 1.14
CA GLU A 116 14.45 -12.13 1.94
C GLU A 116 14.07 -10.91 2.79
N ARG A 117 12.76 -10.59 2.82
CA ARG A 117 12.27 -9.38 3.48
C ARG A 117 10.79 -9.40 3.81
N TYR A 118 10.42 -8.55 4.76
CA TYR A 118 9.04 -8.18 5.12
C TYR A 118 8.91 -6.66 5.30
N ARG A 119 7.67 -6.16 5.37
CA ARG A 119 7.34 -4.72 5.58
C ARG A 119 8.03 -3.78 4.58
N HIS A 120 8.20 -4.29 3.37
CA HIS A 120 8.49 -3.55 2.16
C HIS A 120 7.17 -3.14 1.52
N GLU A 121 7.26 -2.32 0.48
CA GLU A 121 6.13 -1.91 -0.33
C GLU A 121 6.34 -2.34 -1.79
N ILE A 122 5.25 -2.39 -2.57
CA ILE A 122 5.29 -2.75 -3.99
C ILE A 122 4.73 -1.62 -4.84
N ALA A 123 5.37 -1.39 -5.98
CA ALA A 123 4.86 -0.57 -7.08
C ALA A 123 4.97 -1.35 -8.40
N HIS A 124 4.36 -0.88 -9.48
CA HIS A 124 4.45 -1.55 -10.79
C HIS A 124 4.24 -0.62 -11.98
N ASP A 125 4.82 -0.92 -13.13
CA ASP A 125 4.56 -0.19 -14.39
C ASP A 125 3.64 -0.97 -15.35
N GLY A 126 3.11 -2.12 -14.89
CA GLY A 126 2.30 -3.04 -15.69
C GLY A 126 3.09 -4.16 -16.37
N GLN A 127 4.42 -4.01 -16.47
CA GLN A 127 5.35 -5.01 -17.00
C GLN A 127 6.26 -5.56 -15.90
N ARG A 128 6.60 -4.73 -14.91
CA ARG A 128 7.48 -5.05 -13.79
C ARG A 128 6.80 -4.80 -12.45
N ILE A 129 7.19 -5.61 -11.45
CA ILE A 129 6.85 -5.42 -10.04
C ILE A 129 8.09 -4.93 -9.30
N TYR A 130 8.05 -3.73 -8.75
CA TYR A 130 9.16 -3.11 -8.03
C TYR A 130 9.01 -3.30 -6.52
N ILE A 131 10.09 -3.73 -5.86
CA ILE A 131 10.14 -3.94 -4.42
C ILE A 131 10.86 -2.76 -3.75
N LEU A 132 10.17 -2.07 -2.86
CA LEU A 132 10.65 -0.84 -2.23
C LEU A 132 10.90 -1.06 -0.74
N GLY A 133 12.18 -0.97 -0.35
CA GLY A 133 12.61 -1.02 1.04
C GLY A 133 12.30 -2.35 1.73
N GLY A 134 11.83 -2.24 2.98
CA GLY A 134 11.69 -3.36 3.90
C GLY A 134 13.04 -3.84 4.42
N GLY A 135 13.07 -5.05 4.95
CA GLY A 135 14.30 -5.68 5.43
C GLY A 135 13.99 -6.86 6.34
N THR A 136 14.78 -7.00 7.40
CA THR A 136 14.56 -7.99 8.47
C THR A 136 14.15 -7.28 9.76
N SER A 137 13.98 -8.03 10.85
CA SER A 137 13.77 -7.47 12.20
C SER A 137 14.86 -6.48 12.60
N TRP A 138 16.09 -6.69 12.14
CA TRP A 138 17.26 -5.92 12.54
C TRP A 138 17.62 -4.87 11.48
N THR A 139 17.62 -5.26 10.20
CA THR A 139 18.15 -4.44 9.11
C THR A 139 17.03 -3.81 8.29
N ALA A 140 17.21 -2.56 7.87
CA ALA A 140 16.43 -1.94 6.80
C ALA A 140 17.31 -1.87 5.54
N TYR A 141 16.76 -2.26 4.39
CA TYR A 141 17.51 -2.28 3.14
C TYR A 141 17.50 -0.93 2.44
N SER A 142 18.60 -0.62 1.75
CA SER A 142 18.80 0.64 1.05
C SER A 142 17.89 0.76 -0.18
N LEU A 143 17.67 2.00 -0.60
CA LEU A 143 16.83 2.35 -1.75
C LEU A 143 17.64 2.88 -2.95
N ASN A 144 18.98 2.78 -2.90
CA ASN A 144 19.85 3.12 -4.03
C ASN A 144 19.77 2.07 -5.14
N LYS A 145 19.41 0.83 -4.81
CA LYS A 145 19.09 -0.26 -5.73
C LYS A 145 17.76 -0.86 -5.32
N ILE A 146 16.95 -1.25 -6.30
CA ILE A 146 15.65 -1.90 -6.06
C ILE A 146 15.54 -3.14 -6.93
N HIS A 147 14.83 -4.15 -6.44
CA HIS A 147 14.55 -5.35 -7.22
C HIS A 147 13.27 -5.14 -8.04
N ALA A 148 13.29 -5.59 -9.28
CA ALA A 148 12.14 -5.56 -10.17
C ALA A 148 11.90 -6.96 -10.76
N TYR A 149 10.67 -7.46 -10.65
CA TYR A 149 10.28 -8.70 -11.29
C TYR A 149 9.66 -8.42 -12.65
N ASN A 150 10.30 -8.88 -13.73
CA ASN A 150 9.80 -8.75 -15.08
C ASN A 150 8.81 -9.87 -15.39
N LEU A 151 7.56 -9.49 -15.66
CA LEU A 151 6.44 -10.42 -15.89
C LEU A 151 6.54 -11.15 -17.22
N GLU A 152 7.24 -10.59 -18.21
CA GLU A 152 7.43 -11.19 -19.53
C GLU A 152 8.55 -12.23 -19.50
N THR A 153 9.70 -11.87 -18.95
CA THR A 153 10.87 -12.78 -18.89
C THR A 153 10.81 -13.76 -17.73
N ASN A 154 9.87 -13.56 -16.80
CA ASN A 154 9.72 -14.35 -15.58
C ASN A 154 11.03 -14.37 -14.77
N ALA A 155 11.66 -13.21 -14.62
CA ALA A 155 12.95 -13.05 -13.97
C ALA A 155 13.04 -11.75 -13.16
N TRP A 156 13.82 -11.80 -12.08
CA TRP A 156 14.26 -10.65 -11.29
C TRP A 156 15.37 -9.89 -12.00
N GLU A 157 15.32 -8.57 -11.88
CA GLU A 157 16.29 -7.60 -12.33
C GLU A 157 16.69 -6.72 -11.12
N GLU A 158 17.97 -6.34 -11.02
CA GLU A 158 18.40 -5.30 -10.08
C GLU A 158 18.48 -3.97 -10.82
N ILE A 159 17.77 -2.96 -10.30
CA ILE A 159 17.72 -1.63 -10.90
C ILE A 159 18.42 -0.63 -9.99
N ALA A 160 19.48 -0.02 -10.51
CA ALA A 160 20.12 1.12 -9.88
C ALA A 160 19.22 2.36 -10.00
N THR A 161 18.85 2.94 -8.86
CA THR A 161 18.12 4.21 -8.80
C THR A 161 19.10 5.38 -8.80
N LYS A 162 18.58 6.57 -9.13
CA LYS A 162 19.36 7.81 -9.15
C LYS A 162 19.01 8.66 -7.92
N PRO A 163 20.01 9.23 -7.25
CA PRO A 163 19.80 10.01 -6.04
C PRO A 163 19.18 11.36 -6.35
N HIS A 164 18.46 11.96 -5.40
CA HIS A 164 18.12 13.37 -5.49
C HIS A 164 19.40 14.22 -5.50
N GLU A 165 19.49 15.17 -6.44
CA GLU A 165 20.72 15.90 -6.78
C GLU A 165 21.48 16.47 -5.57
N LYS A 166 20.75 17.00 -4.57
CA LYS A 166 21.35 17.67 -3.40
C LYS A 166 21.35 16.86 -2.11
N ILE A 167 20.50 15.85 -2.01
CA ILE A 167 20.19 15.19 -0.72
C ILE A 167 20.65 13.73 -0.73
N GLY A 168 20.83 13.13 -1.91
CA GLY A 168 21.15 11.72 -2.02
C GLY A 168 19.90 10.86 -2.09
N PHE A 169 20.00 9.65 -1.54
CA PHE A 169 18.92 8.67 -1.53
C PHE A 169 18.02 8.83 -0.30
N PRO A 170 16.75 8.37 -0.37
CA PRO A 170 15.99 8.15 0.85
C PRO A 170 16.74 7.20 1.79
N ALA A 171 16.66 7.46 3.10
CA ALA A 171 17.16 6.51 4.09
C ALA A 171 16.49 5.14 3.91
N ALA A 172 17.27 4.08 4.14
CA ALA A 172 16.77 2.71 4.23
C ALA A 172 15.61 2.65 5.22
N ARG A 173 14.53 1.93 4.89
CA ARG A 173 13.32 1.96 5.71
C ARG A 173 12.44 0.71 5.58
N ARG A 174 11.80 0.35 6.69
CA ARG A 174 10.73 -0.65 6.78
C ARG A 174 9.49 -0.06 7.44
N CYS A 175 8.32 -0.68 7.23
CA CYS A 175 7.04 -0.23 7.79
C CYS A 175 6.66 1.21 7.38
N HIS A 176 7.17 1.66 6.23
CA HIS A 176 6.76 2.90 5.57
C HIS A 176 5.50 2.61 4.74
N SER A 177 4.74 3.62 4.36
CA SER A 177 3.66 3.45 3.38
C SER A 177 4.09 3.89 2.00
N CYS A 178 3.48 3.28 0.99
CA CYS A 178 3.69 3.60 -0.41
C CYS A 178 2.35 3.87 -1.12
N VAL A 179 2.32 4.89 -1.96
CA VAL A 179 1.21 5.10 -2.91
C VAL A 179 1.77 5.39 -4.30
N GLN A 180 1.00 5.03 -5.33
CA GLN A 180 1.43 5.21 -6.71
C GLN A 180 0.41 6.03 -7.50
N ILE A 181 0.90 7.00 -8.27
CA ILE A 181 0.13 7.78 -9.25
C ILE A 181 0.84 7.65 -10.59
N LYS A 182 0.27 6.85 -11.51
CA LYS A 182 0.90 6.55 -12.81
C LYS A 182 2.33 6.02 -12.60
N ASN A 183 3.35 6.72 -13.08
CA ASN A 183 4.76 6.31 -12.96
C ASN A 183 5.45 6.88 -11.70
N ASP A 184 4.77 7.74 -10.94
CA ASP A 184 5.35 8.34 -9.75
C ASP A 184 4.91 7.55 -8.51
N VAL A 185 5.88 7.04 -7.78
CA VAL A 185 5.71 6.28 -6.54
C VAL A 185 6.16 7.13 -5.38
N PHE A 186 5.33 7.24 -4.35
CA PHE A 186 5.59 8.05 -3.18
C PHE A 186 5.72 7.16 -1.96
N ILE A 187 6.83 7.30 -1.24
CA ILE A 187 7.06 6.65 0.04
C ILE A 187 7.05 7.70 1.15
N CYS A 188 6.47 7.36 2.30
CA CYS A 188 6.45 8.24 3.46
C CYS A 188 6.67 7.48 4.77
N GLY A 189 7.39 8.15 5.67
CA GLY A 189 7.68 7.64 7.00
C GLY A 189 8.45 6.32 7.04
N GLY A 190 8.15 5.51 8.04
CA GLY A 190 8.83 4.24 8.31
C GLY A 190 9.91 4.34 9.38
N TYR A 191 10.67 3.28 9.54
CA TYR A 191 11.74 3.17 10.52
C TYR A 191 13.01 2.64 9.85
N ASN A 192 14.15 3.29 10.09
CA ASN A 192 15.44 2.91 9.49
C ASN A 192 16.31 1.99 10.37
N GLY A 193 15.89 1.72 11.62
CA GLY A 193 16.71 1.01 12.61
C GLY A 193 17.11 1.88 13.79
N GLU A 194 17.06 3.21 13.64
CA GLU A 194 17.47 4.19 14.64
C GLU A 194 16.37 5.20 14.96
N VAL A 195 15.73 5.75 13.91
CA VAL A 195 14.73 6.82 14.03
C VAL A 195 13.47 6.53 13.21
N ILE A 196 12.34 7.02 13.72
CA ILE A 196 11.10 7.06 12.95
C ILE A 196 11.20 8.23 11.96
N LEU A 197 10.91 7.97 10.69
CA LEU A 197 11.05 8.92 9.61
C LEU A 197 9.76 9.71 9.42
N GLY A 198 9.89 10.99 9.06
CA GLY A 198 8.78 11.91 8.75
C GLY A 198 8.83 12.45 7.32
N ASP A 199 9.80 12.00 6.52
CA ASP A 199 10.04 12.50 5.16
C ASP A 199 9.15 11.82 4.13
N ILE A 200 8.96 12.51 3.00
CA ILE A 200 8.22 12.02 1.84
C ILE A 200 9.14 12.08 0.63
N TRP A 201 9.23 10.97 -0.09
CA TRP A 201 10.05 10.84 -1.29
C TRP A 201 9.21 10.35 -2.46
N LYS A 202 9.61 10.77 -3.66
CA LYS A 202 9.04 10.36 -4.94
C LYS A 202 10.09 9.63 -5.77
N LEU A 203 9.76 8.45 -6.28
CA LEU A 203 10.52 7.74 -7.31
C LEU A 203 9.72 7.77 -8.61
N ASN A 204 10.35 8.19 -9.69
CA ASN A 204 9.76 8.05 -11.02
C ASN A 204 10.21 6.71 -11.64
N LEU A 205 9.28 5.81 -11.95
CA LEU A 205 9.57 4.45 -12.44
C LEU A 205 10.12 4.39 -13.87
N GLN A 206 10.11 5.49 -14.64
CA GLN A 206 10.72 5.53 -15.97
C GLN A 206 12.19 5.95 -15.92
N THR A 207 12.51 6.92 -15.06
CA THR A 207 13.86 7.48 -14.95
C THR A 207 14.67 6.90 -13.79
N PHE A 208 13.98 6.21 -12.87
CA PHE A 208 14.45 5.74 -11.56
C PHE A 208 15.04 6.85 -10.69
N GLN A 209 14.57 8.08 -10.88
CA GLN A 209 15.04 9.26 -10.16
C GLN A 209 14.27 9.46 -8.85
N TRP A 210 15.00 9.51 -7.74
CA TRP A 210 14.46 9.93 -6.44
C TRP A 210 14.40 11.45 -6.33
N VAL A 211 13.31 11.95 -5.76
CA VAL A 211 13.12 13.35 -5.38
C VAL A 211 12.53 13.43 -3.98
N LYS A 212 13.18 14.17 -3.08
CA LYS A 212 12.60 14.46 -1.76
C LYS A 212 11.58 15.58 -1.92
N LEU A 213 10.36 15.37 -1.42
CA LEU A 213 9.37 16.45 -1.38
C LEU A 213 9.73 17.44 -0.26
N PRO A 214 9.41 18.74 -0.43
CA PRO A 214 9.65 19.75 0.60
C PRO A 214 8.73 19.56 1.83
N ALA A 215 7.58 18.91 1.64
CA ALA A 215 6.67 18.58 2.71
C ALA A 215 7.21 17.45 3.60
N THR A 216 6.94 17.55 4.89
CA THR A 216 7.19 16.52 5.89
C THR A 216 5.90 16.22 6.63
N MET A 217 5.77 14.99 7.12
CA MET A 217 4.64 14.62 7.97
C MET A 217 4.68 15.43 9.26
N PRO A 218 3.53 15.91 9.78
CA PRO A 218 3.48 16.64 11.04
C PRO A 218 4.05 15.85 12.22
N GLU A 219 3.96 14.52 12.14
CA GLU A 219 4.49 13.57 13.11
C GLU A 219 5.16 12.43 12.33
N PRO A 220 6.44 12.13 12.60
CA PRO A 220 7.10 10.93 12.09
C PRO A 220 6.38 9.66 12.56
N VAL A 221 6.05 8.77 11.63
CA VAL A 221 5.28 7.55 11.92
C VAL A 221 5.80 6.33 11.16
N TYR A 222 5.69 5.16 11.78
CA TYR A 222 5.87 3.85 11.13
C TYR A 222 4.71 2.92 11.50
N PHE A 223 4.49 1.85 10.73
CA PHE A 223 3.26 1.03 10.82
C PHE A 223 1.95 1.80 10.61
N HIS A 224 2.02 2.92 9.90
CA HIS A 224 0.85 3.63 9.42
C HIS A 224 0.40 3.04 8.08
N CYS A 225 -0.76 3.46 7.60
CA CYS A 225 -1.19 3.20 6.23
C CYS A 225 -1.30 4.52 5.45
N ALA A 226 -1.18 4.43 4.13
CA ALA A 226 -1.50 5.53 3.23
C ALA A 226 -2.38 5.04 2.08
N ALA A 227 -3.23 5.93 1.58
CA ALA A 227 -4.04 5.70 0.39
C ALA A 227 -4.12 6.98 -0.44
N VAL A 228 -4.19 6.85 -1.76
CA VAL A 228 -4.27 8.00 -2.66
C VAL A 228 -5.61 8.01 -3.40
N THR A 229 -6.23 9.17 -3.45
CA THR A 229 -7.44 9.41 -4.23
C THR A 229 -7.12 9.48 -5.73
N PRO A 230 -8.09 9.23 -6.63
CA PRO A 230 -7.91 9.45 -8.06
C PRO A 230 -7.49 10.90 -8.41
N ALA A 231 -7.86 11.87 -7.57
CA ALA A 231 -7.45 13.26 -7.71
C ALA A 231 -5.99 13.54 -7.28
N GLY A 232 -5.31 12.56 -6.68
CA GLY A 232 -3.92 12.66 -6.24
C GLY A 232 -3.72 13.29 -4.86
N CYS A 233 -4.77 13.36 -4.04
CA CYS A 233 -4.65 13.61 -2.60
C CYS A 233 -4.30 12.30 -1.89
N MET A 234 -3.17 12.25 -1.20
CA MET A 234 -2.78 11.14 -0.34
C MET A 234 -3.26 11.39 1.09
N TYR A 235 -3.85 10.37 1.70
CA TYR A 235 -4.23 10.32 3.10
C TYR A 235 -3.30 9.35 3.84
N ILE A 236 -2.85 9.75 5.02
CA ILE A 236 -1.99 8.95 5.90
C ILE A 236 -2.71 8.79 7.24
N HIS A 237 -2.82 7.57 7.74
CA HIS A 237 -3.54 7.29 8.98
C HIS A 237 -2.77 6.39 9.93
N GLY A 238 -2.80 6.79 11.20
CA GLY A 238 -2.40 5.97 12.33
C GLY A 238 -0.89 5.71 12.42
N GLY A 239 -0.55 4.59 13.05
CA GLY A 239 0.83 4.14 13.24
C GLY A 239 1.38 4.37 14.65
N VAL A 240 2.68 4.15 14.79
CA VAL A 240 3.46 4.28 16.03
C VAL A 240 4.40 5.47 15.87
N VAL A 241 4.47 6.29 16.92
CA VAL A 241 5.10 7.61 16.91
C VAL A 241 6.25 7.70 17.91
N ASN A 242 6.25 6.80 18.90
CA ASN A 242 7.35 6.63 19.85
C ASN A 242 7.49 5.13 20.17
N ILE A 243 8.69 4.59 19.95
CA ILE A 243 8.98 3.15 20.14
C ILE A 243 9.08 2.81 21.63
N HIS A 244 9.75 3.64 22.43
CA HIS A 244 10.02 3.38 23.83
C HIS A 244 8.75 3.41 24.69
N GLU A 245 7.87 4.34 24.40
CA GLU A 245 6.57 4.49 25.09
C GLU A 245 5.47 3.65 24.45
N ASN A 246 5.74 2.98 23.32
CA ASN A 246 4.73 2.33 22.47
C ASN A 246 3.55 3.27 22.15
N LYS A 247 3.86 4.56 21.95
CA LYS A 247 2.85 5.59 21.68
C LYS A 247 2.33 5.44 20.26
N ARG A 248 1.01 5.40 20.12
CA ARG A 248 0.29 5.29 18.85
C ARG A 248 -0.51 6.54 18.56
N THR A 249 -0.79 6.76 17.29
CA THR A 249 -1.64 7.86 16.83
C THR A 249 -2.83 7.30 16.07
N GLY A 250 -3.96 8.00 16.17
CA GLY A 250 -5.16 7.80 15.33
C GLY A 250 -5.35 8.97 14.36
N SER A 251 -4.35 9.84 14.22
CA SER A 251 -4.42 11.02 13.38
C SER A 251 -4.62 10.65 11.91
N LEU A 252 -5.31 11.54 11.20
CA LEU A 252 -5.50 11.48 9.75
C LEU A 252 -4.88 12.73 9.14
N PHE A 253 -3.85 12.55 8.32
CA PHE A 253 -3.20 13.62 7.58
C PHE A 253 -3.54 13.50 6.10
N LYS A 254 -3.57 14.62 5.38
CA LYS A 254 -3.70 14.63 3.92
C LYS A 254 -2.66 15.55 3.28
N ILE A 255 -2.23 15.19 2.08
CA ILE A 255 -1.32 16.00 1.25
C ILE A 255 -1.68 15.82 -0.23
N TRP A 256 -1.65 16.92 -0.97
CA TRP A 256 -1.79 16.90 -2.43
C TRP A 256 -0.43 16.56 -3.07
N LEU A 257 -0.36 15.42 -3.75
CA LEU A 257 0.85 14.97 -4.48
C LEU A 257 0.89 15.49 -5.92
N VAL A 258 -0.26 15.93 -6.42
CA VAL A 258 -0.42 16.62 -7.70
C VAL A 258 -1.22 17.90 -7.46
N VAL A 259 -1.14 18.84 -8.39
CA VAL A 259 -1.97 20.05 -8.32
C VAL A 259 -3.45 19.63 -8.42
N PRO A 260 -4.29 19.91 -7.41
CA PRO A 260 -5.70 19.58 -7.46
C PRO A 260 -6.39 20.33 -8.59
N SER A 261 -7.42 19.72 -9.18
CA SER A 261 -8.25 20.42 -10.17
C SER A 261 -9.05 21.55 -9.52
N LEU A 262 -9.50 22.52 -10.32
CA LEU A 262 -10.39 23.58 -9.83
C LEU A 262 -11.66 23.00 -9.19
N LEU A 263 -12.17 21.88 -9.73
CA LEU A 263 -13.31 21.18 -9.16
C LEU A 263 -13.02 20.71 -7.72
N GLU A 264 -11.86 20.09 -7.47
CA GLU A 264 -11.51 19.64 -6.12
C GLU A 264 -11.33 20.81 -5.15
N LEU A 265 -10.67 21.88 -5.58
CA LEU A 265 -10.50 23.10 -4.78
C LEU A 265 -11.85 23.75 -4.45
N ALA A 266 -12.72 23.88 -5.44
CA ALA A 266 -14.06 24.45 -5.26
C ALA A 266 -14.92 23.54 -4.36
N TRP A 267 -14.82 22.22 -4.52
CA TRP A 267 -15.56 21.25 -3.71
C TRP A 267 -15.13 21.31 -2.24
N GLU A 268 -13.84 21.32 -1.95
CA GLU A 268 -13.34 21.48 -0.57
C GLU A 268 -13.83 22.79 0.07
N LYS A 269 -13.81 23.90 -0.68
CA LYS A 269 -14.31 25.19 -0.21
C LYS A 269 -15.82 25.19 0.00
N LEU A 270 -16.58 24.55 -0.88
CA LEU A 270 -18.03 24.40 -0.77
C LEU A 270 -18.38 23.63 0.52
N LEU A 271 -17.74 22.48 0.76
CA LEU A 271 -17.99 21.68 1.97
C LEU A 271 -17.61 22.41 3.26
N ALA A 272 -16.55 23.21 3.23
CA ALA A 272 -16.15 24.02 4.37
C ALA A 272 -17.12 25.18 4.65
N ALA A 273 -17.64 25.82 3.60
CA ALA A 273 -18.60 26.91 3.73
C ALA A 273 -20.01 26.43 4.11
N PHE A 274 -20.39 25.23 3.68
CA PHE A 274 -21.71 24.64 3.88
C PHE A 274 -21.60 23.26 4.57
N PRO A 275 -21.25 23.19 5.86
CA PRO A 275 -21.01 21.91 6.56
C PRO A 275 -22.26 21.03 6.65
N ASN A 276 -23.45 21.62 6.59
CA ASN A 276 -24.73 20.91 6.64
C ASN A 276 -25.20 20.40 5.26
N LEU A 277 -24.42 20.60 4.19
CA LEU A 277 -24.78 20.15 2.84
C LEU A 277 -25.04 18.63 2.81
N ALA A 278 -24.28 17.86 3.58
CA ALA A 278 -24.45 16.42 3.71
C ALA A 278 -25.79 15.99 4.35
N ASN A 279 -26.49 16.88 5.05
CA ASN A 279 -27.78 16.57 5.69
C ASN A 279 -28.97 16.70 4.73
N LEU A 280 -28.79 17.38 3.60
CA LEU A 280 -29.85 17.57 2.61
C LEU A 280 -30.18 16.27 1.88
N SER A 281 -31.42 16.12 1.43
CA SER A 281 -31.83 14.99 0.59
C SER A 281 -31.19 15.08 -0.79
N GLN A 282 -31.12 13.94 -1.50
CA GLN A 282 -30.60 13.92 -2.86
C GLN A 282 -31.37 14.87 -3.80
N ILE A 283 -32.69 14.96 -3.67
CA ILE A 283 -33.54 15.87 -4.45
C ILE A 283 -33.17 17.33 -4.17
N GLN A 284 -32.99 17.69 -2.90
CA GLN A 284 -32.58 19.05 -2.53
C GLN A 284 -31.22 19.40 -3.11
N LEU A 285 -30.26 18.48 -3.07
CA LEU A 285 -28.92 18.69 -3.62
C LEU A 285 -28.94 18.85 -5.15
N LEU A 286 -29.77 18.08 -5.86
CA LEU A 286 -29.98 18.24 -7.29
C LEU A 286 -30.60 19.60 -7.63
N HIS A 287 -31.58 20.07 -6.85
CA HIS A 287 -32.16 21.40 -7.02
C HIS A 287 -31.17 22.54 -6.76
N LEU A 288 -30.15 22.31 -5.92
CA LEU A 288 -29.04 23.24 -5.72
C LEU A 288 -28.01 23.21 -6.86
N GLY A 289 -28.20 22.36 -7.86
CA GLY A 289 -27.32 22.25 -9.03
C GLY A 289 -26.13 21.33 -8.85
N LEU A 290 -26.07 20.52 -7.78
CA LEU A 290 -25.02 19.50 -7.65
C LEU A 290 -25.27 18.37 -8.64
N THR A 291 -24.20 17.92 -9.30
CA THR A 291 -24.25 16.74 -10.17
C THR A 291 -24.38 15.46 -9.34
N GLN A 292 -24.93 14.41 -9.94
CA GLN A 292 -25.10 13.11 -9.30
C GLN A 292 -23.77 12.56 -8.72
N GLY A 293 -22.66 12.71 -9.44
CA GLY A 293 -21.34 12.27 -8.96
C GLY A 293 -20.82 13.04 -7.74
N LEU A 294 -21.13 14.33 -7.60
CA LEU A 294 -20.79 15.10 -6.40
C LEU A 294 -21.67 14.71 -5.21
N ILE A 295 -22.93 14.39 -5.46
CA ILE A 295 -23.86 13.90 -4.43
C ILE A 295 -23.39 12.54 -3.89
N GLU A 296 -22.95 11.63 -4.77
CA GLU A 296 -22.39 10.33 -4.37
C GLU A 296 -21.11 10.45 -3.55
N ARG A 297 -20.29 11.48 -3.78
CA ARG A 297 -19.11 11.75 -2.94
C ARG A 297 -19.45 12.28 -1.55
N LEU A 298 -20.62 12.90 -1.41
CA LEU A 298 -21.07 13.54 -0.18
C LEU A 298 -21.78 12.57 0.78
N LYS A 299 -22.35 11.49 0.25
CA LYS A 299 -23.20 10.53 0.96
C LYS A 299 -22.49 9.20 1.22
#